data_AF-A0A7C7IBU1-F1
#
_entry.id   AF-A0A7C7IBU1-F1
#
_cell.length_a   1.000
_cell.length_b   1.000
_cell.length_c   1.000
_cell.angle_alpha   90.00
_cell.angle_beta   90.00
_cell.angle_gamma   90.00
#
_symmetry.space_group_name_H-M   'P 1'
#
loop_
_entity.id
_entity.type
_entity.pdbx_description
1 polymer ?
#
loop_
_entity_poly.entity_id
_entity_poly.type
_entity_poly.pdbx_seq_one_letter_code
_entity_poly.pdbx_strand_id
1 'polypeptide(L)'
;MPSPEKIQPTSLSDYLEIMTKAVFQSGISWRVVEAKWPGIKEAFKDFDTDVVAGFSEPELDELAQDTRVIRNRRKLSAIVSNAQRMVELDEEHGGFQKYLRSRPDFSSTVQDIRKQFKFMGDTGTYFFLYVVGEEVPPHDEWFAARKSK
;
A
#
# COMPACT_ATOMS: atom_id res chain seq x y z
N MET A 1 -17.69 0.96 9.02
CA MET A 1 -17.22 0.18 7.86
C MET A 1 -16.88 -1.19 8.40
N PRO A 2 -17.27 -2.28 7.74
CA PRO A 2 -16.81 -3.61 8.16
C PRO A 2 -15.28 -3.63 8.16
N SER A 3 -14.68 -4.39 9.07
CA SER A 3 -13.23 -4.60 9.06
C SER A 3 -12.85 -5.29 7.74
N PRO A 4 -11.77 -4.85 7.07
CA PRO A 4 -11.31 -5.52 5.87
C PRO A 4 -10.80 -6.92 6.21
N GLU A 5 -10.83 -7.83 5.23
CA GLU A 5 -10.27 -9.16 5.39
C GLU A 5 -8.75 -9.07 5.54
N LYS A 6 -8.19 -9.89 6.45
CA LYS A 6 -6.75 -9.98 6.66
C LYS A 6 -6.16 -11.05 5.77
N ILE A 7 -4.93 -10.83 5.32
CA ILE A 7 -4.14 -11.81 4.59
C ILE A 7 -2.92 -12.23 5.44
N GLN A 8 -2.29 -13.33 5.04
CA GLN A 8 -0.96 -13.72 5.53
C GLN A 8 0.02 -13.50 4.38
N PRO A 9 0.74 -12.37 4.33
CA PRO A 9 1.69 -12.10 3.26
C PRO A 9 2.79 -13.17 3.24
N THR A 10 3.11 -13.65 2.04
CA THR A 10 4.17 -14.63 1.80
C THR A 10 5.30 -14.05 0.96
N SER A 11 5.07 -12.90 0.34
CA SER A 11 5.98 -12.22 -0.59
C SER A 11 5.86 -10.70 -0.48
N LEU A 12 6.84 -9.97 -1.04
CA LEU A 12 6.74 -8.52 -1.21
C LEU A 12 5.54 -8.11 -2.06
N SER A 13 5.17 -8.93 -3.05
CA SER A 13 4.02 -8.68 -3.92
C SER A 13 2.71 -8.56 -3.13
N ASP A 14 2.53 -9.39 -2.10
CA ASP A 14 1.37 -9.30 -1.21
C ASP A 14 1.33 -7.96 -0.45
N TYR A 15 2.48 -7.51 0.05
CA TYR A 15 2.58 -6.20 0.72
C TYR A 15 2.34 -5.03 -0.24
N LEU A 16 2.92 -5.09 -1.43
CA LEU A 16 2.77 -4.06 -2.46
C LEU A 16 1.32 -3.97 -2.96
N GLU A 17 0.64 -5.10 -3.14
CA GLU A 17 -0.77 -5.16 -3.53
C GLU A 17 -1.64 -4.40 -2.51
N ILE A 18 -1.50 -4.70 -1.22
CA ILE A 18 -2.29 -4.07 -0.15
C ILE A 18 -1.92 -2.60 0.05
N MET A 19 -0.63 -2.25 -0.02
CA MET A 19 -0.18 -0.85 0.04
C MET A 19 -0.76 -0.05 -1.13
N THR A 20 -0.82 -0.64 -2.33
CA THR A 20 -1.40 0.01 -3.51
C THR A 20 -2.90 0.26 -3.34
N LYS A 21 -3.66 -0.66 -2.72
CA LYS A 21 -5.07 -0.40 -2.35
C LYS A 21 -5.18 0.84 -1.47
N ALA A 22 -4.35 0.95 -0.44
CA ALA A 22 -4.33 2.09 0.47
C ALA A 22 -4.02 3.41 -0.26
N VAL A 23 -3.03 3.40 -1.17
CA VAL A 23 -2.66 4.55 -2.00
C VAL A 23 -3.82 5.01 -2.89
N PHE A 24 -4.53 4.09 -3.54
CA PHE A 24 -5.67 4.47 -4.38
C PHE A 24 -6.86 4.96 -3.57
N GLN A 25 -7.17 4.34 -2.44
CA GLN A 25 -8.29 4.69 -1.56
C GLN A 25 -8.11 6.06 -0.86
N SER A 26 -6.89 6.61 -0.86
CA SER A 26 -6.66 8.01 -0.47
C SER A 26 -7.34 8.99 -1.43
N GLY A 27 -8.57 9.41 -1.11
CA GLY A 27 -9.34 10.37 -1.91
C GLY A 27 -10.12 9.77 -3.09
N ILE A 28 -10.26 8.44 -3.15
CA ILE A 28 -11.11 7.74 -4.14
C ILE A 28 -12.00 6.77 -3.36
N SER A 29 -13.27 6.65 -3.77
CA SER A 29 -14.18 5.74 -3.07
C SER A 29 -13.73 4.29 -3.22
N TRP A 30 -13.82 3.53 -2.14
CA TRP A 30 -13.52 2.08 -2.10
C TRP A 30 -14.18 1.33 -3.28
N ARG A 31 -15.46 1.62 -3.56
CA ARG A 31 -16.22 0.97 -4.64
C ARG A 31 -15.58 1.15 -6.01
N VAL A 32 -15.02 2.33 -6.29
CA VAL A 32 -14.34 2.61 -7.57
C VAL A 32 -13.02 1.87 -7.66
N VAL A 33 -12.27 1.78 -6.55
CA VAL A 33 -11.00 1.05 -6.49
C VAL A 33 -11.25 -0.45 -6.72
N GLU A 34 -12.19 -1.05 -5.98
CA GLU A 34 -12.52 -2.47 -6.12
C GLU A 34 -13.03 -2.83 -7.51
N ALA A 35 -13.89 -1.99 -8.11
CA ALA A 35 -14.41 -2.22 -9.46
C ALA A 35 -13.29 -2.25 -10.54
N LYS A 36 -12.17 -1.56 -10.29
CA LYS A 36 -11.00 -1.53 -11.19
C LYS A 36 -9.91 -2.50 -10.78
N TRP A 37 -10.01 -3.16 -9.62
CA TRP A 37 -8.91 -3.92 -9.05
C TRP A 37 -8.36 -5.02 -9.96
N PRO A 38 -9.18 -5.83 -10.67
CA PRO A 38 -8.66 -6.83 -11.60
C PRO A 38 -7.77 -6.20 -12.70
N GLY A 39 -8.22 -5.08 -13.28
CA GLY A 39 -7.45 -4.37 -14.30
C GLY A 39 -6.21 -3.68 -13.75
N ILE A 40 -6.25 -3.17 -12.52
CA ILE A 40 -5.07 -2.61 -11.83
C ILE A 40 -4.04 -3.71 -11.60
N LYS A 41 -4.46 -4.87 -11.10
CA LYS A 41 -3.57 -6.00 -10.82
C LYS A 41 -2.85 -6.48 -12.08
N GLU A 42 -3.57 -6.64 -13.19
CA GLU A 42 -2.95 -6.96 -14.49
C GLU A 42 -1.95 -5.90 -14.96
N ALA A 43 -2.32 -4.63 -14.86
CA ALA A 43 -1.49 -3.53 -15.34
C ALA A 43 -0.20 -3.37 -14.53
N PHE A 44 -0.22 -3.75 -13.24
CA PHE A 44 0.94 -3.82 -12.36
C PHE A 44 1.56 -5.23 -12.27
N LYS A 45 1.32 -6.10 -13.25
CA LYS A 45 1.96 -7.43 -13.36
C LYS A 45 1.80 -8.28 -12.09
N ASP A 46 0.58 -8.35 -11.59
CA ASP A 46 0.24 -9.06 -10.35
C ASP A 46 1.01 -8.57 -9.11
N PHE A 47 1.49 -7.32 -9.18
CA PHE A 47 2.32 -6.68 -8.15
C PHE A 47 3.63 -7.39 -7.87
N ASP A 48 4.20 -8.10 -8.86
CA ASP A 48 5.59 -8.53 -8.79
C ASP A 48 6.46 -7.31 -8.45
N THR A 49 7.03 -7.32 -7.24
CA THR A 49 7.61 -6.10 -6.66
C THR A 49 8.86 -5.68 -7.41
N ASP A 50 9.67 -6.63 -7.88
CA ASP A 50 10.88 -6.34 -8.64
C ASP A 50 10.53 -5.81 -10.04
N VAL A 51 9.52 -6.40 -10.68
CA VAL A 51 9.02 -5.92 -11.97
C VAL A 51 8.45 -4.51 -11.85
N VAL A 52 7.61 -4.25 -10.84
CA VAL A 52 7.01 -2.92 -10.63
C VAL A 52 8.06 -1.89 -10.24
N ALA A 53 9.06 -2.26 -9.43
CA ALA A 53 10.18 -1.38 -9.09
C ALA A 53 11.02 -0.98 -10.33
N GLY A 54 11.02 -1.83 -11.36
CA GLY A 54 11.71 -1.60 -12.63
C GLY A 54 10.95 -0.77 -13.67
N PHE A 55 9.70 -0.37 -13.41
CA PHE A 55 8.91 0.42 -14.37
C PHE A 55 9.59 1.76 -14.69
N SER A 56 9.77 2.01 -15.98
CA SER A 56 10.36 3.23 -16.53
C SER A 56 9.35 4.38 -16.65
N GLU A 57 9.84 5.61 -16.86
CA GLU A 57 8.97 6.77 -17.10
C GLU A 57 8.05 6.60 -18.33
N PRO A 58 8.51 6.05 -19.49
CA PRO A 58 7.62 5.74 -20.61
C PRO A 58 6.52 4.73 -20.26
N GLU A 59 6.84 3.65 -19.54
CA GLU A 59 5.85 2.66 -19.10
C GLU A 59 4.81 3.29 -18.16
N LEU A 60 5.25 4.20 -17.28
CA LEU A 60 4.34 4.97 -16.42
C LEU A 60 3.44 5.93 -17.22
N ASP A 61 3.94 6.51 -18.31
CA ASP A 61 3.13 7.36 -19.20
C ASP A 61 2.09 6.55 -19.98
N GLU A 62 2.46 5.36 -20.46
CA GLU A 62 1.52 4.41 -21.07
C GLU A 62 0.46 3.96 -20.07
N LEU A 63 0.88 3.58 -18.85
CA LEU A 63 -0.01 3.17 -17.77
C LEU A 63 -0.97 4.30 -17.36
N ALA A 64 -0.54 5.57 -17.45
CA ALA A 64 -1.39 6.72 -17.18
C ALA A 64 -2.48 6.94 -18.23
N GLN A 65 -2.35 6.35 -19.42
CA GLN A 65 -3.39 6.34 -20.45
C GLN A 65 -4.28 5.08 -20.37
N ASP A 66 -3.85 4.03 -19.68
CA ASP A 66 -4.60 2.79 -19.55
C ASP A 66 -5.94 3.01 -18.82
N THR A 67 -7.04 2.64 -19.49
CA THR A 67 -8.39 2.79 -18.96
C THR A 67 -8.75 1.75 -17.91
N ARG A 68 -7.98 0.66 -17.80
CA ARG A 68 -8.12 -0.37 -16.76
C ARG A 68 -7.79 0.21 -15.39
N VAL A 69 -6.78 1.08 -15.30
CA VAL A 69 -6.32 1.66 -14.03
C VAL A 69 -7.07 2.93 -13.64
N ILE A 70 -6.76 3.44 -12.46
CA ILE A 70 -7.07 4.81 -12.07
C ILE A 70 -5.98 5.71 -12.64
N ARG A 71 -6.31 6.49 -13.68
CA ARG A 71 -5.39 7.38 -14.42
C ARG A 71 -4.94 8.60 -13.60
N ASN A 72 -4.18 8.35 -12.54
CA ASN A 72 -3.56 9.35 -11.68
C ASN A 72 -2.05 9.11 -11.68
N ARG A 73 -1.34 9.78 -12.60
CA ARG A 73 0.11 9.62 -12.79
C ARG A 73 0.91 9.77 -11.51
N ARG A 74 0.54 10.69 -10.61
CA ARG A 74 1.24 10.87 -9.33
C ARG A 74 1.14 9.63 -8.43
N LYS A 75 -0.02 8.97 -8.40
CA LYS A 75 -0.20 7.72 -7.64
C LYS A 75 0.48 6.53 -8.30
N LEU A 76 0.42 6.43 -9.64
CA LEU A 76 1.11 5.38 -10.38
C LEU A 76 2.63 5.43 -10.14
N SER A 77 3.22 6.62 -10.25
CA SER A 77 4.65 6.86 -9.97
C SER A 77 5.00 6.59 -8.51
N ALA A 78 4.07 6.88 -7.58
CA ALA A 78 4.26 6.58 -6.17
C ALA A 78 4.30 5.07 -5.90
N ILE A 79 3.50 4.26 -6.60
CA ILE A 79 3.51 2.80 -6.45
C ILE A 79 4.87 2.23 -6.85
N VAL A 80 5.44 2.68 -7.98
CA VAL A 80 6.80 2.29 -8.42
C VAL A 80 7.84 2.70 -7.39
N SER A 81 7.81 3.95 -6.92
CA SER A 81 8.72 4.43 -5.87
C SER A 81 8.55 3.68 -4.54
N ASN A 82 7.35 3.24 -4.21
CA ASN A 82 7.08 2.44 -3.02
C ASN A 82 7.59 1.01 -3.18
N ALA A 83 7.48 0.41 -4.37
CA ALA A 83 8.04 -0.91 -4.67
C ALA A 83 9.56 -0.89 -4.51
N GLN A 84 10.24 0.10 -5.09
CA GLN A 84 11.69 0.31 -4.93
C GLN A 84 12.08 0.40 -3.45
N ARG A 85 11.39 1.25 -2.68
CA ARG A 85 11.69 1.40 -1.25
C ARG A 85 11.39 0.14 -0.44
N MET A 86 10.38 -0.63 -0.84
CA MET A 86 10.02 -1.90 -0.20
C MET A 86 11.13 -2.95 -0.37
N VAL A 87 11.72 -3.06 -1.57
CA VAL A 87 12.88 -3.95 -1.84
C VAL A 87 14.07 -3.54 -0.98
N GLU A 88 14.44 -2.26 -0.97
CA GLU A 88 15.55 -1.76 -0.14
C GLU A 88 15.36 -2.11 1.35
N LEU A 89 14.16 -1.87 1.89
CA LEU A 89 13.87 -2.14 3.30
C LEU A 89 13.82 -3.63 3.63
N ASP A 90 13.36 -4.46 2.69
CA ASP A 90 13.41 -5.92 2.81
C ASP A 90 14.86 -6.41 2.94
N GLU A 91 15.75 -5.95 2.06
CA GLU A 91 17.17 -6.28 2.09
C GLU A 91 17.85 -5.78 3.37
N GLU A 92 17.65 -4.51 3.72
CA GLU A 92 18.25 -3.86 4.91
C GLU A 92 17.91 -4.62 6.22
N HIS A 93 16.71 -5.20 6.33
CA HIS A 93 16.21 -5.85 7.54
C HIS A 93 16.22 -7.38 7.46
N GLY A 94 16.61 -7.96 6.32
CA GLY A 94 16.53 -9.39 6.03
C GLY A 94 15.09 -9.91 6.10
N GLY A 95 14.14 -9.13 5.57
CA GLY A 95 12.71 -9.42 5.48
C GLY A 95 11.82 -8.23 5.81
N PHE A 96 10.83 -7.95 4.97
CA PHE A 96 9.96 -6.77 5.10
C PHE A 96 9.06 -6.82 6.33
N GLN A 97 8.63 -8.01 6.76
CA GLN A 97 7.93 -8.16 8.04
C GLN A 97 8.82 -7.74 9.23
N LYS A 98 10.12 -8.06 9.18
CA LYS A 98 11.06 -7.64 10.23
C LYS A 98 11.23 -6.13 10.22
N TYR A 99 11.24 -5.51 9.03
CA TYR A 99 11.16 -4.05 8.90
C TYR A 99 9.90 -3.48 9.57
N LEU A 100 8.70 -4.00 9.27
CA LEU A 100 7.44 -3.53 9.87
C LEU A 100 7.44 -3.63 11.41
N ARG A 101 8.13 -4.64 11.95
CA ARG A 101 8.29 -4.89 13.40
C ARG A 101 9.55 -4.29 14.01
N SER A 102 10.31 -3.48 13.26
CA SER A 102 11.57 -2.89 13.74
C SER A 102 11.37 -1.69 14.68
N ARG A 103 10.13 -1.25 14.86
CA ARG A 103 9.76 -0.09 15.66
C ARG A 103 9.09 -0.55 16.96
N PRO A 104 9.25 0.20 18.07
CA PRO A 104 8.80 -0.25 19.39
C PRO A 104 7.28 -0.26 19.56
N ASP A 105 6.54 0.53 18.78
CA ASP A 105 5.10 0.67 18.93
C ASP A 105 4.40 1.09 17.62
N PHE A 106 3.08 0.87 17.56
CA PHE A 106 2.24 1.20 16.41
C PHE A 106 2.38 2.66 15.92
N SER A 107 2.47 3.63 16.82
CA SER A 107 2.57 5.05 16.45
C SER A 107 3.89 5.33 15.75
N SER A 108 4.99 4.79 16.27
CA SER A 108 6.32 4.89 15.66
C SER A 108 6.39 4.18 14.30
N THR A 109 5.75 3.01 14.15
CA THR A 109 5.62 2.32 12.85
C THR A 109 4.84 3.17 11.84
N VAL A 110 3.71 3.77 12.25
CA VAL A 110 2.92 4.64 11.37
C VAL A 110 3.74 5.84 10.92
N GLN A 111 4.47 6.50 11.82
CA GLN A 111 5.30 7.64 11.49
C GLN A 111 6.43 7.28 10.52
N ASP A 112 7.05 6.10 10.69
CA ASP A 112 8.09 5.64 9.76
C ASP A 112 7.51 5.32 8.39
N ILE A 113 6.44 4.53 8.29
CA ILE A 113 5.80 4.21 6.99
C ILE A 113 5.39 5.47 6.24
N ARG A 114 4.85 6.49 6.95
CA ARG A 114 4.51 7.79 6.37
C ARG A 114 5.71 8.55 5.78
N LYS A 115 6.91 8.31 6.30
CA LYS A 115 8.16 8.91 5.82
C LYS A 115 8.76 8.11 4.67
N GLN A 116 8.71 6.78 4.76
CA GLN A 116 9.31 5.89 3.76
C GLN A 116 8.46 5.77 2.49
N PHE A 117 7.13 5.79 2.61
CA PHE A 117 6.22 5.48 1.51
C PHE A 117 5.31 6.66 1.14
N LYS A 118 5.15 6.87 -0.16
CA LYS A 118 4.32 7.93 -0.73
C LYS A 118 2.84 7.56 -0.64
N PHE A 119 2.00 8.58 -0.40
CA PHE A 119 0.54 8.46 -0.27
C PHE A 119 0.04 7.54 0.87
N MET A 120 0.91 7.20 1.81
CA MET A 120 0.55 6.48 3.03
C MET A 120 0.24 7.49 4.14
N GLY A 121 -1.03 7.91 4.26
CA GLY A 121 -1.52 8.71 5.39
C GLY A 121 -1.98 7.83 6.55
N ASP A 122 -2.38 8.41 7.70
CA ASP A 122 -2.73 7.63 8.91
C ASP A 122 -3.72 6.50 8.65
N THR A 123 -4.82 6.78 7.93
CA THR A 123 -5.85 5.79 7.61
C THR A 123 -5.35 4.75 6.63
N GLY A 124 -4.56 5.15 5.64
CA GLY A 124 -3.99 4.22 4.66
C GLY A 124 -2.97 3.28 5.30
N THR A 125 -2.12 3.81 6.18
CA THR A 125 -1.16 3.02 6.95
C THR A 125 -1.82 2.10 7.94
N TYR A 126 -2.85 2.57 8.67
CA TYR A 126 -3.63 1.71 9.54
C TYR A 126 -4.27 0.54 8.77
N PHE A 127 -4.94 0.85 7.65
CA PHE A 127 -5.55 -0.15 6.78
C PHE A 127 -4.51 -1.18 6.31
N PHE A 128 -3.38 -0.71 5.81
CA PHE A 128 -2.29 -1.56 5.34
C PHE A 128 -1.83 -2.52 6.45
N LEU A 129 -1.41 -1.99 7.60
CA LEU A 129 -0.92 -2.79 8.73
C LEU A 129 -1.99 -3.78 9.24
N TYR A 130 -3.25 -3.35 9.31
CA TYR A 130 -4.36 -4.21 9.73
C TYR A 130 -4.53 -5.41 8.79
N VAL A 131 -4.57 -5.15 7.48
CA VAL A 131 -4.82 -6.17 6.45
C VAL A 131 -3.66 -7.14 6.33
N VAL A 132 -2.41 -6.66 6.46
CA VAL A 132 -1.23 -7.55 6.42
C VAL A 132 -0.99 -8.29 7.74
N GLY A 133 -1.90 -8.17 8.70
CA GLY A 133 -1.89 -8.96 9.94
C GLY A 133 -0.94 -8.45 11.02
N GLU A 134 -0.43 -7.23 10.92
CA GLU A 134 0.41 -6.62 11.95
C GLU A 134 -0.41 -6.15 13.16
N GLU A 135 0.29 -5.97 14.28
CA GLU A 135 -0.33 -5.53 15.52
C GLU A 135 -0.73 -4.05 15.42
N VAL A 136 -2.03 -3.79 15.49
CA VAL A 136 -2.63 -2.46 15.39
C VAL A 136 -3.77 -2.33 16.41
N PRO A 137 -4.16 -1.09 16.78
CA PRO A 137 -5.33 -0.87 17.62
C PRO A 137 -6.59 -1.51 17.03
N PRO A 138 -7.55 -1.96 17.87
CA PRO A 138 -8.81 -2.53 17.40
C PRO A 138 -9.53 -1.62 16.42
N HIS A 139 -10.03 -2.20 15.32
CA HIS A 139 -10.62 -1.45 14.19
C HIS A 139 -11.73 -0.51 14.61
N ASP A 140 -12.68 -0.98 15.41
CA ASP A 140 -13.83 -0.18 15.80
C ASP A 140 -13.43 0.97 16.73
N GLU A 141 -12.47 0.75 17.63
CA GLU A 141 -11.92 1.77 18.52
C GLU A 141 -11.12 2.84 17.76
N TRP A 142 -10.27 2.43 16.83
CA TRP A 142 -9.42 3.33 16.06
C TRP A 142 -10.24 4.32 15.23
N PHE A 143 -11.30 3.84 14.56
CA PHE A 143 -12.20 4.70 13.79
C PHE A 143 -13.14 5.52 14.69
N ALA A 144 -13.61 5.00 15.82
CA ALA A 144 -14.42 5.76 16.77
C ALA A 144 -13.68 6.99 17.30
N ALA A 145 -12.40 6.83 17.69
CA ALA A 145 -11.56 7.92 18.19
C ALA A 145 -11.34 9.06 17.17
N ARG A 146 -11.46 8.78 15.87
CA ARG A 146 -11.20 9.73 14.77
C ARG A 146 -12.45 10.34 14.16
N LYS A 147 -13.64 9.79 14.43
CA LYS A 147 -14.93 10.43 14.07
C LYS A 147 -15.32 11.58 15.01
N SER A 148 -14.63 11.69 16.15
CA SER A 148 -14.87 12.70 17.19
C SER A 148 -14.08 14.01 16.97
N LYS A 149 -13.40 14.18 15.83
CA LYS A 149 -12.69 15.40 15.43
C LYS A 149 -13.18 15.85 14.06
#